data_AF-A0A537WBY0-F1
#
_entry.id   AF-A0A537WBY0-F1
#
_cell.length_a   1.000
_cell.length_b   1.000
_cell.length_c   1.000
_cell.angle_alpha   90.00
_cell.angle_beta   90.00
_cell.angle_gamma   90.00
#
_symmetry.space_group_name_H-M   'P 1'
#
loop_
_entity.id
_entity.type
_entity.pdbx_description
1 polymer ?
#
loop_
_entity_poly.entity_id
_entity_poly.type
_entity_poly.pdbx_seq_one_letter_code
_entity_poly.pdbx_strand_id
1 'polypeptide(L)' 'MPAERVSMRQIREVLRLRFASELPQRGIAKSLGLSQGAVSGYLSRARAAGVSWPLPADL' A
#
# COMPACT_ATOMS: atom_id res chain seq x y z
N MET A 1 14.22 12.47 -8.66
CA MET A 1 14.17 11.62 -7.44
C MET A 1 14.09 10.17 -7.89
N PRO A 2 15.08 9.32 -7.60
CA PRO A 2 15.04 7.93 -8.03
C PRO A 2 13.82 7.28 -7.38
N ALA A 3 12.99 6.60 -8.18
CA ALA A 3 11.85 5.86 -7.68
C ALA A 3 12.39 4.73 -6.80
N GLU A 4 12.49 5.01 -5.50
CA GLU A 4 12.90 4.07 -4.47
C GLU A 4 12.16 2.76 -4.72
N ARG A 5 12.92 1.68 -4.90
CA ARG A 5 12.40 0.39 -5.31
C ARG A 5 11.17 0.07 -4.47
N VAL A 6 10.03 0.00 -5.14
CA VAL A 6 8.74 -0.32 -4.53
C VAL A 6 8.88 -1.70 -3.93
N SER A 7 9.15 -1.77 -2.63
CA SER A 7 9.30 -3.03 -1.94
C SER A 7 7.90 -3.62 -1.72
N MET A 8 7.74 -4.93 -1.95
CA MET A 8 6.51 -5.64 -1.61
C MET A 8 6.05 -5.38 -0.17
N ARG A 9 7.00 -5.07 0.72
CA ARG A 9 6.77 -4.62 2.09
C ARG A 9 5.90 -3.35 2.17
N GLN A 10 6.17 -2.32 1.36
CA GLN A 10 5.38 -1.08 1.37
C GLN A 10 3.95 -1.31 0.85
N ILE A 11 3.79 -2.12 -0.20
CA ILE A 11 2.45 -2.47 -0.71
C ILE A 11 1.66 -3.22 0.37
N ARG A 12 2.30 -4.18 1.05
CA ARG A 12 1.70 -4.93 2.15
C ARG A 12 1.28 -4.00 3.29
N GLU A 13 2.11 -3.04 3.68
CA GLU A 13 1.77 -2.07 4.73
C GLU A 13 0.65 -1.11 4.31
N VAL A 14 0.64 -0.61 3.07
CA VAL A 14 -0.46 0.22 2.54
C VAL A 14 -1.77 -0.55 2.60
N LEU A 15 -1.77 -1.81 2.16
CA LEU A 15 -2.93 -2.69 2.19
C LEU A 15 -3.37 -2.96 3.64
N ARG A 16 -2.44 -3.29 4.54
CA ARG A 16 -2.71 -3.51 5.96
C ARG A 16 -3.35 -2.29 6.61
N LEU A 17 -2.75 -1.11 6.46
CA LEU A 17 -3.29 0.12 7.04
C LEU A 17 -4.66 0.49 6.45
N ARG A 18 -4.89 0.21 5.16
CA ARG A 18 -6.15 0.51 4.50
C ARG A 18 -7.28 -0.43 4.93
N PHE A 19 -7.02 -1.73 5.03
CA PHE A 19 -8.06 -2.75 5.19
C PHE A 19 -8.12 -3.33 6.61
N ALA A 20 -7.00 -3.43 7.33
CA ALA A 20 -6.98 -3.89 8.72
C ALA A 20 -7.17 -2.75 9.72
N SER A 21 -6.67 -1.55 9.41
CA SER A 21 -6.79 -0.37 10.28
C SER A 21 -7.79 0.67 9.77
N GLU A 22 -8.45 0.40 8.64
CA GLU A 22 -9.47 1.26 7.99
C GLU A 22 -9.02 2.72 7.78
N LEU A 23 -7.71 2.96 7.70
CA LEU A 23 -7.18 4.31 7.60
C LEU A 23 -7.53 4.93 6.24
N PRO A 24 -7.86 6.23 6.22
CA PRO A 24 -7.97 6.96 4.97
C PRO A 24 -6.60 7.09 4.32
N GLN A 25 -6.55 7.21 2.99
CA GLN A 25 -5.28 7.30 2.25
C GLN A 25 -4.34 8.36 2.83
N ARG A 26 -4.87 9.51 3.27
CA ARG A 26 -4.10 10.59 3.93
C ARG A 26 -3.40 10.17 5.22
N GLY A 27 -4.04 9.30 6.00
CA GLY A 27 -3.46 8.73 7.21
C GLY A 27 -2.32 7.78 6.85
N ILE A 28 -2.56 6.90 5.88
CA ILE A 28 -1.57 5.94 5.37
C ILE A 28 -0.32 6.66 4.86
N ALA A 29 -0.50 7.72 4.08
CA ALA A 29 0.59 8.55 3.58
C ALA A 29 1.44 9.14 4.72
N LYS A 30 0.80 9.73 5.74
CA LYS A 30 1.53 10.24 6.91
C LYS A 30 2.24 9.13 7.67
N SER A 31 1.60 7.99 7.88
CA SER A 31 2.18 6.85 8.60
C SER A 31 3.40 6.25 7.89
N LEU A 32 3.39 6.24 6.55
CA LEU A 32 4.46 5.64 5.74
C LEU A 32 5.45 6.67 5.15
N GLY A 33 5.28 7.96 5.43
CA GLY A 33 6.09 9.03 4.83
C GLY A 33 5.91 9.16 3.31
N LEU A 34 4.76 8.74 2.78
CA LEU A 34 4.46 8.71 1.35
C LEU A 34 3.57 9.89 0.92
N SER A 35 3.55 10.19 -0.38
CA SER A 35 2.55 11.09 -0.95
C SER A 35 1.20 10.38 -1.16
N GLN A 36 0.10 11.14 -1.22
CA GLN A 36 -1.21 10.58 -1.57
C GLN A 36 -1.22 9.88 -2.94
N GLY A 37 -0.55 10.47 -3.94
CA GLY A 37 -0.42 9.87 -5.26
C GLY A 37 0.32 8.52 -5.21
N ALA A 38 1.34 8.39 -4.37
CA ALA A 38 2.04 7.14 -4.18
C ALA A 38 1.13 6.06 -3.58
N VAL A 39 0.37 6.39 -2.52
CA VAL A 39 -0.60 5.47 -1.89
C VAL A 39 -1.66 5.02 -2.90
N SER A 40 -2.24 5.95 -3.66
CA SER A 40 -3.22 5.63 -4.71
C SER A 40 -2.62 4.73 -5.79
N GLY A 41 -1.39 5.03 -6.23
CA GLY A 41 -0.67 4.20 -7.20
C GLY A 41 -0.34 2.80 -6.67
N TYR A 42 -0.06 2.64 -5.37
CA TYR A 42 0.13 1.33 -4.76
C TYR A 42 -1.16 0.53 -4.69
N LEU A 43 -2.27 1.14 -4.26
CA LEU A 43 -3.58 0.49 -4.24
C LEU A 43 -4.01 0.06 -5.65
N SER A 44 -3.76 0.91 -6.65
CA SER A 44 -4.09 0.61 -8.05
C SER A 44 -3.25 -0.53 -8.60
N ARG A 45 -1.93 -0.54 -8.33
CA ARG A 45 -1.04 -1.65 -8.75
C ARG A 45 -1.36 -2.95 -8.04
N ALA A 46 -1.65 -2.91 -6.74
CA ALA A 46 -2.06 -4.09 -5.98
C ALA A 46 -3.35 -4.68 -6.57
N ARG A 47 -4.35 -3.84 -6.88
CA ARG A 47 -5.58 -4.26 -7.56
C ARG A 47 -5.32 -4.85 -8.94
N ALA A 48 -4.46 -4.22 -9.75
CA ALA A 48 -4.11 -4.72 -11.07
C ALA A 48 -3.36 -6.07 -11.02
N ALA A 49 -2.57 -6.29 -9.97
CA ALA A 49 -1.88 -7.54 -9.71
C ALA A 49 -2.76 -8.61 -9.04
N GLY A 50 -4.04 -8.32 -8.76
CA GLY A 50 -4.93 -9.23 -8.02
C GLY A 50 -4.54 -9.43 -6.56
N VAL A 51 -3.65 -8.59 -6.02
CA VAL A 51 -3.19 -8.66 -4.63
C VAL A 51 -4.19 -7.91 -3.76
N SER A 52 -5.00 -8.67 -3.02
CA SER A 52 -5.93 -8.14 -2.02
C SER A 52 -5.43 -8.39 -0.59
N TRP A 53 -5.88 -7.55 0.33
CA TRP A 53 -5.79 -7.84 1.78
C TRP A 53 -7.04 -8.60 2.23
N PRO A 54 -6.94 -9.55 3.18
CA PRO A 54 -5.71 -10.07 3.77
C PRO A 54 -4.88 -10.86 2.75
N LEU A 55 -3.56 -10.68 2.76
CA LEU A 55 -2.71 -11.51 1.92
C LEU A 55 -2.85 -12.97 2.39
N PRO A 56 -3.04 -13.93 1.48
CA PRO A 56 -3.07 -15.34 1.84
C PRO A 56 -1.75 -15.72 2.54
N ALA A 57 -1.83 -16.60 3.53
CA ALA A 57 -0.70 -16.98 4.38
C ALA A 57 0.50 -17.58 3.61
N ASP A 58 0.28 -17.99 2.36
CA ASP A 58 1.25 -18.60 1.45
C ASP A 58 2.08 -17.59 0.60
N LEU A 59 2.02 -16.27 0.88
CA LEU A 59 2.62 -15.22 0.01
C LEU A 59 3.60 -14.23 0.68
#